data_AF-A0A2R6HI40-F1
#
_entry.id   AF-A0A2R6HI40-F1
#
_cell.length_a   1.000
_cell.length_b   1.000
_cell.length_c   1.000
_cell.angle_alpha   90.00
_cell.angle_beta   90.00
_cell.angle_gamma   90.00
#
_symmetry.space_group_name_H-M   'P 1'
#
loop_
_entity.id
_entity.type
_entity.pdbx_description
1 polymer ?
#
loop_
_entity_poly.entity_id
_entity_poly.type
_entity_poly.pdbx_seq_one_letter_code
_entity_poly.pdbx_strand_id
1 'polypeptide(L)'
;MGLRTRTALARAARSRGLETPHDDALASVRDRLAATSVEEGDITSRRRAVAEAATETERLRERVATVRGKLQAAREHGGDAAAVSEELASAVRQLSETETDSLAARQRFERVREHARERRDRRERVRKLEDKLANLERDARAHLVEQLADRYADAVADAPGAEQVADPFDADPVTAALAIGRLASLSAPVVLACDRFASAAAASRWLGAPVVRV
;
A
#
# COMPACT_ATOMS: atom_id res chain seq x y z
N MET A 1 -22.19 10.48 16.03
CA MET A 1 -21.66 10.09 14.70
C MET A 1 -22.72 10.43 13.66
N GLY A 2 -22.40 11.29 12.69
CA GLY A 2 -23.35 11.70 11.64
C GLY A 2 -23.38 10.72 10.47
N LEU A 3 -24.55 10.57 9.84
CA LEU A 3 -24.71 9.79 8.61
C LEU A 3 -23.98 10.48 7.46
N ARG A 4 -23.13 9.75 6.72
CA ARG A 4 -22.57 10.24 5.45
C ARG A 4 -23.56 9.96 4.32
N THR A 5 -24.58 10.82 4.17
CA THR A 5 -25.75 10.63 3.29
C THR A 5 -25.41 10.08 1.91
N ARG A 6 -24.52 10.73 1.16
CA ARG A 6 -24.10 10.28 -0.19
C ARG A 6 -23.48 8.87 -0.20
N THR A 7 -22.71 8.53 0.84
CA THR A 7 -22.10 7.19 0.94
C THR A 7 -23.15 6.14 1.29
N ALA A 8 -24.08 6.45 2.18
CA ALA A 8 -25.17 5.56 2.55
C ALA A 8 -26.17 5.36 1.39
N LEU A 9 -26.48 6.41 0.62
CA LEU A 9 -27.33 6.31 -0.57
C LEU A 9 -26.70 5.42 -1.66
N ALA A 10 -25.39 5.57 -1.92
CA ALA A 10 -24.70 4.65 -2.83
C ALA A 10 -24.73 3.19 -2.35
N ARG A 11 -24.68 2.94 -1.04
CA ARG A 11 -24.86 1.58 -0.47
C ARG A 11 -26.29 1.08 -0.65
N ALA A 12 -27.29 1.95 -0.49
CA ALA A 12 -28.68 1.61 -0.78
C ALA A 12 -28.86 1.21 -2.26
N ALA A 13 -28.25 1.95 -3.20
CA ALA A 13 -28.22 1.56 -4.61
C ALA A 13 -27.64 0.14 -4.81
N ARG A 14 -26.49 -0.16 -4.19
CA ARG A 14 -25.88 -1.50 -4.24
C ARG A 14 -26.78 -2.60 -3.68
N SER A 15 -27.48 -2.34 -2.58
CA SER A 15 -28.40 -3.32 -2.00
C SER A 15 -29.54 -3.72 -2.95
N ARG A 16 -29.88 -2.84 -3.91
CA ARG A 16 -30.85 -3.11 -4.97
C ARG A 16 -30.23 -3.73 -6.24
N GLY A 17 -28.94 -4.04 -6.23
CA GLY A 17 -28.22 -4.57 -7.38
C GLY A 17 -27.87 -3.53 -8.45
N LEU A 18 -27.86 -2.23 -8.13
CA LEU A 18 -27.39 -1.24 -9.09
C LEU A 18 -25.87 -1.37 -9.29
N GLU A 19 -25.48 -1.35 -10.55
CA GLU A 19 -24.09 -1.43 -10.99
C GLU A 19 -23.61 -0.08 -11.52
N THR A 20 -22.31 0.02 -11.73
CA THR A 20 -21.68 1.20 -12.33
C THR A 20 -20.82 0.79 -13.51
N PRO A 21 -20.62 1.69 -14.51
CA PRO A 21 -19.62 1.49 -15.57
C PRO A 21 -18.19 1.28 -15.06
N HIS A 22 -17.94 1.52 -13.76
CA HIS A 22 -16.63 1.40 -13.14
C HIS A 22 -16.40 0.04 -12.45
N ASP A 23 -17.39 -0.85 -12.40
CA ASP A 23 -17.33 -2.09 -11.61
C ASP A 23 -16.26 -3.06 -12.11
N ASP A 24 -16.19 -3.28 -13.42
CA ASP A 24 -15.15 -4.11 -14.05
C ASP A 24 -13.76 -3.51 -13.84
N ALA A 25 -13.65 -2.18 -13.94
CA ALA A 25 -12.39 -1.48 -13.71
C ALA A 25 -11.94 -1.59 -12.24
N LEU A 26 -12.88 -1.50 -11.29
CA LEU A 26 -12.63 -1.71 -9.87
C LEU A 26 -12.16 -3.14 -9.58
N ALA A 27 -12.83 -4.14 -10.13
CA ALA A 27 -12.44 -5.54 -10.01
C ALA A 27 -11.02 -5.77 -10.55
N SER A 28 -10.76 -5.31 -11.79
CA SER A 28 -9.45 -5.42 -12.42
C SER A 28 -8.33 -4.75 -11.62
N VAL A 29 -8.57 -3.57 -11.06
CA VAL A 29 -7.56 -2.88 -10.23
C VAL A 29 -7.30 -3.63 -8.92
N ARG A 30 -8.35 -4.16 -8.27
CA ARG A 30 -8.20 -4.98 -7.06
C ARG A 30 -7.42 -6.26 -7.32
N ASP A 31 -7.69 -6.94 -8.44
CA ASP A 31 -6.96 -8.15 -8.83
C ASP A 31 -5.48 -7.86 -9.08
N ARG A 32 -5.18 -6.74 -9.75
CA ARG A 32 -3.80 -6.30 -9.99
C ARG A 32 -3.07 -5.95 -8.70
N LEU A 33 -3.75 -5.32 -7.74
CA LEU A 33 -3.19 -5.04 -6.41
C LEU A 33 -2.92 -6.34 -5.66
N ALA A 34 -3.88 -7.27 -5.64
CA ALA A 34 -3.73 -8.57 -4.99
C ALA A 34 -2.59 -9.42 -5.60
N ALA A 35 -2.38 -9.32 -6.91
CA ALA A 35 -1.30 -10.02 -7.61
C ALA A 35 0.09 -9.39 -7.37
N THR A 36 0.18 -8.17 -6.81
CA THR A 36 1.45 -7.46 -6.64
C THR A 36 1.99 -7.62 -5.22
N SER A 37 3.08 -8.37 -5.07
CA SER A 37 3.86 -8.43 -3.83
C SER A 37 5.15 -7.60 -3.92
N VAL A 38 5.54 -6.99 -2.80
CA VAL A 38 6.80 -6.25 -2.68
C VAL A 38 7.56 -6.75 -1.47
N GLU A 39 8.58 -7.57 -1.72
CA GLU A 39 9.48 -8.06 -0.68
C GLU A 39 10.42 -6.96 -0.19
N GLU A 40 10.93 -7.05 1.04
CA GLU A 40 11.92 -6.13 1.57
C GLU A 40 13.34 -6.62 1.30
N GLY A 41 14.31 -5.70 1.25
CA GLY A 41 15.71 -6.07 1.05
C GLY A 41 16.67 -5.06 1.65
N ASP A 42 17.74 -5.56 2.25
CA ASP A 42 18.74 -4.75 2.94
C ASP A 42 19.91 -4.36 2.01
N ILE A 43 19.77 -3.18 1.39
CA ILE A 43 20.84 -2.59 0.57
C ILE A 43 21.98 -2.01 1.42
N THR A 44 21.69 -1.65 2.67
CA THR A 44 22.61 -0.91 3.54
C THR A 44 23.71 -1.83 4.05
N SER A 45 23.37 -3.03 4.53
CA SER A 45 24.39 -4.01 4.94
C SER A 45 25.27 -4.42 3.77
N ARG A 46 24.69 -4.60 2.58
CA ARG A 46 25.44 -5.00 1.37
C ARG A 46 26.40 -3.92 0.91
N ARG A 47 26.00 -2.64 0.99
CA ARG A 47 26.90 -1.51 0.73
C ARG A 47 28.04 -1.46 1.73
N ARG A 48 27.76 -1.69 3.02
CA ARG A 48 28.78 -1.72 4.07
C ARG A 48 29.82 -2.82 3.82
N ALA A 49 29.37 -4.03 3.49
CA ALA A 49 30.26 -5.16 3.18
C ALA A 49 31.21 -4.87 2.00
N VAL A 50 30.74 -4.13 0.97
CA VAL A 50 31.60 -3.71 -0.15
C VAL A 50 32.68 -2.73 0.32
N ALA A 51 32.33 -1.77 1.19
CA ALA A 51 33.27 -0.81 1.72
C ALA A 51 34.33 -1.49 2.60
N GLU A 52 33.91 -2.37 3.51
CA GLU A 52 34.80 -3.15 4.37
C GLU A 52 35.78 -4.01 3.55
N ALA A 53 35.29 -4.74 2.56
CA ALA A 53 36.15 -5.55 1.69
C ALA A 53 37.13 -4.71 0.86
N ALA A 54 36.72 -3.50 0.42
CA ALA A 54 37.60 -2.58 -0.29
C ALA A 54 38.72 -2.04 0.61
N THR A 55 38.39 -1.65 1.85
CA THR A 55 39.36 -1.20 2.84
C THR A 55 40.39 -2.29 3.17
N GLU A 56 39.92 -3.52 3.38
CA GLU A 56 40.82 -4.65 3.69
C GLU A 56 41.73 -5.02 2.51
N THR A 57 41.19 -4.97 1.29
CA THR A 57 41.99 -5.18 0.07
C THR A 57 43.14 -4.16 -0.02
N GLU A 58 42.85 -2.88 0.24
CA GLU A 58 43.86 -1.83 0.17
C GLU A 58 44.94 -1.99 1.25
N ARG A 59 44.53 -2.33 2.47
CA ARG A 59 45.46 -2.65 3.58
C ARG A 59 46.41 -3.79 3.23
N LEU A 60 45.92 -4.84 2.56
CA LEU A 60 46.75 -5.97 2.15
C LEU A 60 47.66 -5.65 0.97
N ARG A 61 47.24 -4.80 0.03
CA ARG A 61 48.13 -4.29 -1.04
C ARG A 61 49.30 -3.50 -0.49
N GLU A 62 49.03 -2.62 0.47
CA GLU A 62 50.07 -1.87 1.18
C GLU A 62 51.04 -2.82 1.88
N ARG A 63 50.52 -3.83 2.60
CA ARG A 63 51.35 -4.87 3.24
C ARG A 63 52.24 -5.61 2.24
N VAL A 64 51.69 -6.06 1.11
CA VAL A 64 52.47 -6.73 0.06
C VAL A 64 53.57 -5.82 -0.47
N ALA A 65 53.28 -4.53 -0.71
CA ALA A 65 54.28 -3.57 -1.14
C ALA A 65 55.40 -3.38 -0.10
N THR A 66 55.04 -3.27 1.19
CA THR A 66 56.00 -3.18 2.30
C THR A 66 56.90 -4.42 2.36
N VAL A 67 56.33 -5.63 2.35
CA VAL A 67 57.10 -6.88 2.46
C VAL A 67 58.00 -7.07 1.23
N ARG A 68 57.53 -6.70 0.04
CA ARG A 68 58.36 -6.69 -1.18
C ARG A 68 59.57 -5.76 -1.05
N GLY A 69 59.38 -4.56 -0.49
CA GLY A 69 60.47 -3.62 -0.21
C GLY A 69 61.48 -4.18 0.80
N LYS A 70 61.00 -4.84 1.88
CA LYS A 70 61.87 -5.53 2.84
C LYS A 70 62.68 -6.66 2.19
N LEU A 71 62.08 -7.45 1.31
CA LEU A 71 62.75 -8.55 0.62
C LEU A 71 63.90 -8.03 -0.26
N GLN A 72 63.68 -6.91 -0.95
CA GLN A 72 64.71 -6.26 -1.75
C GLN A 72 65.89 -5.81 -0.87
N ALA A 73 65.61 -5.10 0.23
CA ALA A 73 66.65 -4.66 1.17
C ALA A 73 67.44 -5.84 1.78
N ALA A 74 66.76 -6.94 2.14
CA ALA A 74 67.42 -8.14 2.66
C ALA A 74 68.38 -8.77 1.64
N ARG A 75 68.02 -8.79 0.35
CA ARG A 75 68.88 -9.29 -0.73
C ARG A 75 70.09 -8.38 -0.98
N GLU A 76 69.91 -7.07 -0.87
CA GLU A 76 70.97 -6.08 -1.12
C GLU A 76 71.97 -5.98 0.04
N HIS A 77 71.51 -6.15 1.29
CA HIS A 77 72.31 -5.92 2.50
C HIS A 77 72.63 -7.20 3.30
N GLY A 78 72.40 -8.39 2.74
CA GLY A 78 72.77 -9.67 3.36
C GLY A 78 71.90 -10.06 4.57
N GLY A 79 70.62 -9.68 4.57
CA GLY A 79 69.63 -10.10 5.55
C GLY A 79 69.01 -11.47 5.25
N ASP A 80 68.11 -11.93 6.12
CA ASP A 80 67.38 -13.20 5.95
C ASP A 80 66.31 -13.09 4.86
N ALA A 81 66.75 -13.20 3.61
CA ALA A 81 65.87 -13.12 2.45
C ALA A 81 64.88 -14.31 2.36
N ALA A 82 65.18 -15.45 2.98
CA ALA A 82 64.31 -16.62 2.96
C ALA A 82 63.05 -16.40 3.79
N ALA A 83 63.21 -15.96 5.05
CA ALA A 83 62.07 -15.67 5.93
C ALA A 83 61.16 -14.57 5.36
N VAL A 84 61.73 -13.50 4.79
CA VAL A 84 60.94 -12.42 4.19
C VAL A 84 60.21 -12.88 2.91
N SER A 85 60.78 -13.84 2.17
CA SER A 85 60.11 -14.44 1.01
C SER A 85 58.88 -15.25 1.40
N GLU A 86 58.92 -15.99 2.52
CA GLU A 86 57.75 -16.69 3.05
C GLU A 86 56.67 -15.73 3.54
N GLU A 87 57.06 -14.64 4.21
CA GLU A 87 56.14 -13.56 4.59
C GLU A 87 55.45 -12.96 3.36
N LEU A 88 56.21 -12.71 2.28
CA LEU A 88 55.66 -12.19 1.03
C LEU A 88 54.66 -13.16 0.41
N ALA A 89 54.99 -14.45 0.35
CA ALA A 89 54.09 -15.48 -0.18
C ALA A 89 52.79 -15.56 0.64
N SER A 90 52.86 -15.45 1.97
CA SER A 90 51.68 -15.37 2.83
C SER A 90 50.86 -14.11 2.59
N ALA A 91 51.50 -12.95 2.46
CA ALA A 91 50.79 -11.68 2.23
C ALA A 91 50.09 -11.66 0.86
N VAL A 92 50.74 -12.20 -0.18
CA VAL A 92 50.15 -12.34 -1.52
C VAL A 92 48.94 -13.28 -1.48
N ARG A 93 49.05 -14.42 -0.77
CA ARG A 93 47.93 -15.36 -0.61
C ARG A 93 46.72 -14.70 0.04
N GLN A 94 46.92 -13.99 1.16
CA GLN A 94 45.86 -13.25 1.85
C GLN A 94 45.22 -12.19 0.96
N LEU A 95 46.04 -11.47 0.17
CA LEU A 95 45.54 -10.48 -0.79
C LEU A 95 44.66 -11.14 -1.85
N SER A 96 45.09 -12.25 -2.45
CA SER A 96 44.30 -12.94 -3.48
C SER A 96 42.97 -13.47 -2.95
N GLU A 97 42.94 -14.03 -1.74
CA GLU A 97 41.71 -14.46 -1.07
C GLU A 97 40.76 -13.28 -0.84
N THR A 98 41.27 -12.16 -0.30
CA THR A 98 40.48 -10.96 -0.02
C THR A 98 39.99 -10.28 -1.30
N GLU A 99 40.79 -10.24 -2.36
CA GLU A 99 40.36 -9.70 -3.66
C GLU A 99 39.19 -10.50 -4.24
N THR A 100 39.21 -11.83 -4.06
CA THR A 100 38.10 -12.72 -4.44
C THR A 100 36.84 -12.38 -3.63
N ASP A 101 36.97 -12.23 -2.31
CA ASP A 101 35.86 -11.85 -1.44
C ASP A 101 35.30 -10.46 -1.76
N SER A 102 36.17 -9.49 -2.09
CA SER A 102 35.76 -8.16 -2.51
C SER A 102 34.97 -8.20 -3.82
N LEU A 103 35.41 -9.01 -4.80
CA LEU A 103 34.69 -9.23 -6.05
C LEU A 103 33.31 -9.83 -5.79
N ALA A 104 33.24 -10.86 -4.95
CA ALA A 104 31.99 -11.51 -4.57
C ALA A 104 31.04 -10.56 -3.83
N ALA A 105 31.56 -9.71 -2.93
CA ALA A 105 30.79 -8.69 -2.23
C ALA A 105 30.17 -7.67 -3.20
N ARG A 106 30.95 -7.18 -4.18
CA ARG A 106 30.49 -6.26 -5.23
C ARG A 106 29.40 -6.89 -6.09
N GLN A 107 29.59 -8.13 -6.55
CA GLN A 107 28.58 -8.84 -7.33
C GLN A 107 27.26 -9.06 -6.55
N ARG A 108 27.34 -9.36 -5.25
CA ARG A 108 26.15 -9.45 -4.39
C ARG A 108 25.47 -8.09 -4.22
N PHE A 109 26.23 -7.02 -4.06
CA PHE A 109 25.69 -5.67 -3.93
C PHE A 109 24.98 -5.20 -5.21
N GLU A 110 25.57 -5.40 -6.38
CA GLU A 110 24.93 -5.00 -7.65
C GLU A 110 23.61 -5.74 -7.87
N ARG A 111 23.55 -7.05 -7.57
CA ARG A 111 22.27 -7.79 -7.58
C ARG A 111 21.24 -7.17 -6.65
N VAL A 112 21.58 -6.89 -5.40
CA VAL A 112 20.63 -6.29 -4.44
C VAL A 112 20.22 -4.87 -4.85
N ARG A 113 21.12 -4.11 -5.49
CA ARG A 113 20.85 -2.77 -6.02
C ARG A 113 19.86 -2.81 -7.18
N GLU A 114 20.02 -3.76 -8.10
CA GLU A 114 19.08 -3.99 -9.19
C GLU A 114 17.69 -4.37 -8.65
N HIS A 115 17.63 -5.35 -7.75
CA HIS A 115 16.38 -5.73 -7.08
C HIS A 115 15.76 -4.54 -6.34
N ALA A 116 16.57 -3.66 -5.72
CA ALA A 116 16.06 -2.47 -5.05
C ALA A 116 15.42 -1.45 -6.01
N ARG A 117 15.92 -1.35 -7.24
CA ARG A 117 15.29 -0.53 -8.30
C ARG A 117 13.96 -1.16 -8.71
N GLU A 118 13.95 -2.44 -9.02
CA GLU A 118 12.70 -3.13 -9.37
C GLU A 118 11.65 -3.04 -8.27
N ARG A 119 12.04 -3.20 -7.00
CA ARG A 119 11.16 -3.01 -5.85
C ARG A 119 10.57 -1.61 -5.81
N ARG A 120 11.38 -0.58 -6.07
CA ARG A 120 10.91 0.81 -6.11
C ARG A 120 9.88 0.98 -7.23
N ASP A 121 10.16 0.47 -8.41
CA ASP A 121 9.25 0.55 -9.56
C ASP A 121 7.94 -0.19 -9.28
N ARG A 122 8.01 -1.37 -8.63
CA ARG A 122 6.82 -2.10 -8.17
C ARG A 122 6.01 -1.29 -7.16
N ARG A 123 6.65 -0.66 -6.17
CA ARG A 123 5.97 0.22 -5.20
C ARG A 123 5.30 1.41 -5.88
N GLU A 124 5.96 2.01 -6.87
CA GLU A 124 5.35 3.10 -7.65
C GLU A 124 4.11 2.63 -8.41
N ARG A 125 4.17 1.44 -9.02
CA ARG A 125 3.00 0.82 -9.68
C ARG A 125 1.86 0.55 -8.70
N VAL A 126 2.16 0.04 -7.50
CA VAL A 126 1.16 -0.18 -6.44
C VAL A 126 0.48 1.13 -6.06
N ARG A 127 1.25 2.20 -5.76
CA ARG A 127 0.69 3.51 -5.42
C ARG A 127 -0.25 4.05 -6.51
N LYS A 128 0.17 3.96 -7.78
CA LYS A 128 -0.68 4.37 -8.91
C LYS A 128 -1.98 3.57 -9.00
N LEU A 129 -1.95 2.28 -8.64
CA LEU A 129 -3.14 1.44 -8.59
C LEU A 129 -4.04 1.80 -7.42
N GLU A 130 -3.49 2.08 -6.24
CA GLU A 130 -4.25 2.55 -5.06
C GLU A 130 -4.94 3.89 -5.35
N ASP A 131 -4.24 4.84 -5.97
CA ASP A 131 -4.80 6.12 -6.38
C ASP A 131 -5.93 5.93 -7.40
N LYS A 132 -5.71 5.07 -8.40
CA LYS A 132 -6.73 4.72 -9.39
C LYS A 132 -7.94 4.07 -8.74
N LEU A 133 -7.74 3.15 -7.79
CA LEU A 133 -8.82 2.51 -7.04
C LEU A 133 -9.65 3.56 -6.30
N ALA A 134 -9.01 4.46 -5.56
CA ALA A 134 -9.69 5.50 -4.80
C ALA A 134 -10.52 6.44 -5.71
N ASN A 135 -9.99 6.77 -6.89
CA ASN A 135 -10.71 7.57 -7.88
C ASN A 135 -11.93 6.83 -8.43
N LEU A 136 -11.75 5.59 -8.89
CA LEU A 136 -12.86 4.75 -9.38
C LEU A 136 -13.94 4.53 -8.31
N GLU A 137 -13.56 4.39 -7.03
CA GLU A 137 -14.53 4.25 -5.94
C GLU A 137 -15.31 5.54 -5.67
N ARG A 138 -14.69 6.72 -5.88
CA ARG A 138 -15.42 8.00 -5.83
C ARG A 138 -16.38 8.11 -7.01
N ASP A 139 -15.93 7.81 -8.22
CA ASP A 139 -16.72 7.92 -9.44
C ASP A 139 -17.91 6.96 -9.40
N ALA A 140 -17.69 5.70 -9.02
CA ALA A 140 -18.75 4.71 -8.80
C ALA A 140 -19.78 5.19 -7.77
N ARG A 141 -19.33 5.81 -6.67
CA ARG A 141 -20.23 6.35 -5.66
C ARG A 141 -21.04 7.53 -6.17
N ALA A 142 -20.40 8.46 -6.87
CA ALA A 142 -21.06 9.61 -7.47
C ALA A 142 -22.14 9.15 -8.46
N HIS A 143 -21.81 8.19 -9.32
CA HIS A 143 -22.73 7.62 -10.28
C HIS A 143 -23.97 6.96 -9.63
N LEU A 144 -23.78 6.19 -8.56
CA LEU A 144 -24.90 5.58 -7.83
C LEU A 144 -25.78 6.61 -7.11
N VAL A 145 -25.16 7.67 -6.59
CA VAL A 145 -25.88 8.78 -5.96
C VAL A 145 -26.72 9.51 -7.00
N GLU A 146 -26.14 9.80 -8.16
CA GLU A 146 -26.82 10.45 -9.28
C GLU A 146 -28.02 9.62 -9.75
N GLN A 147 -27.87 8.30 -9.93
CA GLN A 147 -28.97 7.41 -10.32
C GLN A 147 -30.15 7.37 -9.33
N LEU A 148 -29.91 7.66 -8.05
CA LEU A 148 -30.95 7.69 -7.01
C LEU A 148 -31.33 9.11 -6.57
N ALA A 149 -30.75 10.16 -7.14
CA ALA A 149 -30.90 11.53 -6.63
C ALA A 149 -32.36 11.97 -6.58
N ASP A 150 -33.11 11.78 -7.67
CA ASP A 150 -34.52 12.17 -7.75
C ASP A 150 -35.39 11.36 -6.79
N ARG A 151 -35.21 10.03 -6.76
CA ARG A 151 -35.95 9.15 -5.84
C ARG A 151 -35.64 9.45 -4.37
N TYR A 152 -34.41 9.86 -4.09
CA TYR A 152 -34.00 10.31 -2.77
C TYR A 152 -34.66 11.64 -2.42
N ALA A 153 -34.72 12.60 -3.34
CA ALA A 153 -35.45 13.85 -3.15
C ALA A 153 -36.93 13.60 -2.83
N ASP A 154 -37.59 12.73 -3.59
CA ASP A 154 -38.98 12.33 -3.35
C ASP A 154 -39.14 11.69 -1.97
N ALA A 155 -38.25 10.75 -1.62
CA ALA A 155 -38.30 10.07 -0.33
C ALA A 155 -38.03 11.00 0.86
N VAL A 156 -37.22 12.04 0.69
CA VAL A 156 -37.01 13.11 1.68
C VAL A 156 -38.25 13.98 1.81
N ALA A 157 -38.87 14.39 0.71
CA ALA A 157 -40.09 15.19 0.73
C ALA A 157 -41.27 14.45 1.38
N ASP A 158 -41.37 13.13 1.14
CA ASP A 158 -42.40 12.25 1.70
C ASP A 158 -42.10 11.76 3.13
N ALA A 159 -40.92 12.07 3.68
CA ALA A 159 -40.51 11.56 4.98
C ALA A 159 -41.30 12.21 6.12
N PRO A 160 -41.77 11.42 7.11
CA PRO A 160 -42.53 11.99 8.22
C PRO A 160 -41.70 12.97 9.04
N GLY A 161 -42.24 14.18 9.20
CA GLY A 161 -41.58 15.26 9.92
C GLY A 161 -40.41 15.89 9.16
N ALA A 162 -40.35 15.69 7.84
CA ALA A 162 -39.47 16.44 6.96
C ALA A 162 -39.79 17.95 7.03
N GLU A 163 -38.73 18.74 7.10
CA GLU A 163 -38.80 20.19 6.90
C GLU A 163 -38.52 20.49 5.43
N GLN A 164 -39.05 21.60 4.93
CA GLN A 164 -38.75 22.06 3.58
C GLN A 164 -37.29 22.51 3.50
N VAL A 165 -36.49 21.74 2.75
CA VAL A 165 -35.08 22.02 2.48
C VAL A 165 -34.88 22.30 0.99
N ALA A 166 -33.95 23.20 0.67
CA ALA A 166 -33.63 23.55 -0.71
C ALA A 166 -32.82 22.45 -1.42
N ASP A 167 -31.88 21.81 -0.71
CA ASP A 167 -31.16 20.61 -1.16
C ASP A 167 -31.62 19.41 -0.30
N PRO A 168 -32.17 18.33 -0.90
CA PRO A 168 -32.52 17.11 -0.18
C PRO A 168 -31.33 16.47 0.58
N PHE A 169 -30.09 16.75 0.19
CA PHE A 169 -28.90 16.27 0.89
C PHE A 169 -28.57 17.05 2.16
N ASP A 170 -29.21 18.21 2.38
CA ASP A 170 -29.10 19.02 3.61
C ASP A 170 -30.18 18.66 4.65
N ALA A 171 -31.03 17.67 4.37
CA ALA A 171 -32.03 17.16 5.30
C ALA A 171 -31.40 16.68 6.62
N ASP A 172 -32.16 16.77 7.72
CA ASP A 172 -31.67 16.32 9.02
C ASP A 172 -31.30 14.82 9.00
N PRO A 173 -30.35 14.37 9.83
CA PRO A 173 -29.85 13.00 9.77
C PRO A 173 -30.90 11.91 9.93
N VAL A 174 -32.01 12.16 10.66
CA VAL A 174 -33.09 11.19 10.82
C VAL A 174 -33.90 11.08 9.54
N THR A 175 -34.28 12.22 8.95
CA THR A 175 -34.97 12.28 7.66
C THR A 175 -34.15 11.63 6.54
N ALA A 176 -32.87 11.96 6.45
CA ALA A 176 -31.95 11.34 5.50
C ALA A 176 -31.83 9.82 5.69
N ALA A 177 -31.73 9.35 6.94
CA ALA A 177 -31.66 7.93 7.26
C ALA A 177 -32.95 7.19 6.87
N LEU A 178 -34.12 7.78 7.12
CA LEU A 178 -35.42 7.22 6.73
C LEU A 178 -35.53 7.11 5.20
N ALA A 179 -35.23 8.20 4.47
CA ALA A 179 -35.25 8.22 3.01
C ALA A 179 -34.33 7.15 2.41
N ILE A 180 -33.10 7.03 2.92
CA ILE A 180 -32.15 5.99 2.50
C ILE A 180 -32.69 4.58 2.84
N GLY A 181 -33.24 4.40 4.04
CA GLY A 181 -33.82 3.13 4.47
C GLY A 181 -34.97 2.66 3.57
N ARG A 182 -35.83 3.58 3.13
CA ARG A 182 -36.92 3.33 2.18
C ARG A 182 -36.42 2.91 0.80
N LEU A 183 -35.30 3.48 0.35
CA LEU A 183 -34.71 3.13 -0.95
C LEU A 183 -33.89 1.83 -0.90
N ALA A 184 -33.31 1.50 0.25
CA ALA A 184 -32.48 0.31 0.41
C ALA A 184 -33.29 -1.00 0.37
N SER A 185 -32.66 -2.06 -0.13
CA SER A 185 -33.10 -3.43 0.10
C SER A 185 -32.47 -3.93 1.39
N LEU A 186 -33.22 -3.85 2.50
CA LEU A 186 -32.71 -4.15 3.83
C LEU A 186 -32.91 -5.64 4.17
N SER A 187 -31.82 -6.34 4.44
CA SER A 187 -31.84 -7.77 4.84
C SER A 187 -32.16 -7.99 6.31
N ALA A 188 -32.21 -6.92 7.12
CA ALA A 188 -32.44 -6.96 8.55
C ALA A 188 -33.55 -5.98 8.95
N PRO A 189 -34.28 -6.25 10.06
CA PRO A 189 -35.27 -5.31 10.58
C PRO A 189 -34.67 -3.95 10.94
N VAL A 190 -35.42 -2.88 10.68
CA VAL A 190 -35.05 -1.51 11.04
C VAL A 190 -35.43 -1.26 12.49
N VAL A 191 -34.46 -0.85 13.30
CA VAL A 191 -34.68 -0.42 14.68
C VAL A 191 -34.98 1.08 14.69
N LEU A 192 -36.19 1.47 15.10
CA LEU A 192 -36.62 2.86 15.19
C LEU A 192 -36.67 3.33 16.64
N ALA A 193 -35.81 4.29 16.94
CA ALA A 193 -35.77 5.03 18.20
C ALA A 193 -36.10 6.52 17.95
N CYS A 194 -37.08 6.79 17.09
CA CYS A 194 -37.56 8.14 16.79
C CYS A 194 -39.08 8.21 16.72
N ASP A 195 -39.63 9.36 17.12
CA ASP A 195 -41.07 9.61 17.15
C ASP A 195 -41.57 10.27 15.86
N ARG A 196 -41.15 9.74 14.71
CA ARG A 196 -41.60 10.21 13.38
C ARG A 196 -42.84 9.45 12.87
N PHE A 197 -43.14 8.28 13.43
CA PHE A 197 -44.25 7.44 13.01
C PHE A 197 -45.22 7.18 14.16
N ALA A 198 -46.52 7.19 13.87
CA ALA A 198 -47.57 6.89 14.84
C ALA A 198 -47.50 5.44 15.37
N SER A 199 -47.00 4.50 14.56
CA SER A 199 -46.86 3.09 14.96
C SER A 199 -45.73 2.38 14.19
N ALA A 200 -45.23 1.26 14.74
CA ALA A 200 -44.28 0.40 14.04
C ALA A 200 -44.84 -0.13 12.70
N ALA A 201 -46.16 -0.39 12.63
CA ALA A 201 -46.81 -0.81 11.40
C ALA A 201 -46.83 0.30 10.33
N ALA A 202 -47.06 1.56 10.73
CA ALA A 202 -46.97 2.69 9.80
C ALA A 202 -45.55 2.87 9.27
N ALA A 203 -44.56 2.74 10.14
CA ALA A 203 -43.16 2.81 9.76
C ALA A 203 -42.74 1.67 8.82
N SER A 204 -43.18 0.44 9.12
CA SER A 204 -42.89 -0.73 8.28
C SER A 204 -43.48 -0.59 6.89
N ARG A 205 -44.73 -0.09 6.77
CA ARG A 205 -45.35 0.20 5.47
C ARG A 205 -44.59 1.27 4.68
N TRP A 206 -44.13 2.32 5.35
CA TRP A 206 -43.41 3.40 4.67
C TRP A 206 -41.98 2.99 4.27
N LEU A 207 -41.27 2.26 5.13
CA LEU A 207 -39.91 1.78 4.85
C LEU A 207 -39.89 0.58 3.89
N GLY A 208 -41.00 -0.16 3.76
CA GLY A 208 -41.04 -1.41 3.01
C GLY A 208 -40.21 -2.52 3.66
N ALA A 209 -39.95 -2.43 4.97
CA ALA A 209 -39.11 -3.36 5.72
C ALA A 209 -39.70 -3.68 7.11
N PRO A 210 -39.37 -4.82 7.73
CA PRO A 210 -39.74 -5.11 9.12
C PRO A 210 -39.17 -4.05 10.07
N VAL A 211 -39.95 -3.63 11.07
CA VAL A 211 -39.56 -2.57 12.02
C VAL A 211 -39.69 -3.06 13.46
N VAL A 212 -38.69 -2.75 14.27
CA VAL A 212 -38.70 -2.87 15.74
C VAL A 212 -38.64 -1.47 16.33
N ARG A 213 -39.59 -1.11 17.19
CA ARG A 213 -39.59 0.18 17.91
C ARG A 213 -39.03 -0.01 19.32
N VAL A 214 -38.17 0.92 19.75
CA VAL A 214 -37.52 0.93 21.08
C VAL A 214 -37.87 2.19 21.84
#